data_AF-A0A067BMR5-F1
#
_entry.id   AF-A0A067BMR5-F1
#
_cell.length_a   1.000
_cell.length_b   1.000
_cell.length_c   1.000
_cell.angle_alpha   90.00
_cell.angle_beta   90.00
_cell.angle_gamma   90.00
#
_symmetry.space_group_name_H-M   'P 1'
#
loop_
_entity.id
_entity.type
_entity.pdbx_description
1 polymer ?
#
loop_
_entity_poly.entity_id
_entity_poly.type
_entity_poly.pdbx_seq_one_letter_code
_entity_poly.pdbx_strand_id
1 'polypeptide(L)' 'MPIPNVIIQIAYKNKNLYGRREKLDLWMHPDTSVQVAIGVMIFHRGKHRVAILHQRGHGTTELEFGQRRAETHGLVTEKE' A
#
# COMPACT_ATOMS: atom_id res chain seq x y z
N MET A 1 15.95 -6.08 -22.12
CA MET A 1 14.48 -6.05 -21.96
C MET A 1 14.14 -4.73 -21.27
N PRO A 2 13.19 -3.91 -21.75
CA PRO A 2 12.90 -2.65 -21.10
C PRO A 2 12.36 -2.93 -19.70
N ILE A 3 13.05 -2.41 -18.68
CA ILE A 3 12.59 -2.50 -17.30
C ILE A 3 11.41 -1.50 -17.19
N PRO A 4 10.26 -1.92 -16.62
CA PRO A 4 9.11 -1.04 -16.54
C PRO A 4 9.40 0.15 -15.62
N ASN A 5 8.95 1.34 -16.01
CA ASN A 5 9.08 2.53 -15.16
C ASN A 5 8.17 2.47 -13.93
N VAL A 6 7.08 1.69 -14.00
CA VAL A 6 6.09 1.55 -12.92
C VAL A 6 5.84 0.07 -12.65
N ILE A 7 5.89 -0.32 -11.38
CA ILE A 7 5.56 -1.66 -10.91
C ILE A 7 4.46 -1.57 -9.88
N ILE A 8 3.45 -2.44 -10.02
CA ILE A 8 2.37 -2.61 -9.04
C ILE A 8 2.33 -4.07 -8.63
N GLN A 9 2.44 -4.33 -7.33
CA GLN A 9 2.36 -5.67 -6.76
C GLN A 9 1.21 -5.77 -5.78
N ILE A 10 0.27 -6.68 -6.05
CA ILE A 10 -0.86 -6.96 -5.17
C ILE A 10 -0.63 -8.32 -4.50
N ALA A 11 -0.61 -8.32 -3.16
CA ALA A 11 -0.42 -9.50 -2.34
C ALA A 11 -1.70 -9.80 -1.55
N TYR A 12 -2.39 -10.87 -1.92
CA TYR A 12 -3.58 -11.36 -1.23
C TYR A 12 -3.22 -12.46 -0.21
N LYS A 13 -3.97 -12.51 0.90
CA LYS A 13 -3.68 -13.39 2.05
C LYS A 13 -2.24 -13.23 2.57
N ASN A 14 -1.74 -12.00 2.55
CA ASN A 14 -0.39 -11.71 2.99
C ASN A 14 -0.25 -12.03 4.49
N LYS A 15 0.89 -12.62 4.87
CA LYS A 15 1.20 -12.96 6.27
C LYS A 15 2.30 -12.07 6.86
N ASN A 16 3.12 -11.45 6.01
CA ASN A 16 4.28 -10.68 6.45
C ASN A 16 4.48 -9.44 5.56
N LEU A 17 4.63 -8.28 6.19
CA LEU A 17 4.91 -7.01 5.50
C LEU A 17 6.39 -6.88 5.11
N TYR A 18 7.30 -7.43 5.91
CA TYR A 18 8.74 -7.27 5.76
C TYR A 18 9.25 -7.77 4.40
N GLY A 19 8.96 -9.02 4.05
CA GLY A 19 9.39 -9.57 2.75
C GLY A 19 8.75 -8.87 1.54
N ARG A 20 7.66 -8.10 1.74
CA ARG A 20 7.10 -7.26 0.68
C ARG A 20 7.88 -5.97 0.51
N ARG A 21 8.29 -5.34 1.62
CA ARG A 21 9.17 -4.15 1.61
C ARG A 21 10.48 -4.47 0.89
N GLU A 22 11.15 -5.55 1.27
CA GLU A 22 12.39 -5.98 0.60
C GLU A 22 12.20 -6.17 -0.92
N LYS A 23 11.08 -6.75 -1.34
CA LYS A 23 10.80 -6.94 -2.76
C LYS A 23 10.58 -5.63 -3.51
N LEU A 24 9.94 -4.64 -2.88
CA LEU A 24 9.78 -3.31 -3.46
C LEU A 24 11.12 -2.57 -3.51
N ASP A 25 11.97 -2.72 -2.49
CA ASP A 25 13.33 -2.16 -2.47
C ASP A 25 14.20 -2.73 -3.59
N LEU A 26 14.12 -4.05 -3.83
CA LEU A 26 14.81 -4.70 -4.94
C LEU A 26 14.38 -4.13 -6.30
N TRP A 27 13.09 -3.82 -6.47
CA TRP A 27 12.63 -3.17 -7.70
C TRP A 27 13.16 -1.74 -7.83
N MET A 28 13.37 -1.05 -6.71
CA MET A 28 13.89 0.32 -6.66
C MET A 28 15.42 0.40 -6.66
N HIS A 29 16.12 -0.72 -6.85
CA HIS A 29 17.58 -0.75 -6.90
C HIS A 29 18.12 0.27 -7.92
N PRO A 30 19.27 0.93 -7.66
CA PRO A 30 19.83 1.94 -8.56
C PRO A 30 19.98 1.48 -10.01
N ASP A 31 20.31 0.20 -10.21
CA ASP A 31 20.53 -0.42 -11.52
C ASP A 31 19.24 -0.74 -12.30
N THR A 32 18.06 -0.48 -11.73
CA THR A 32 16.78 -0.62 -12.44
C THR A 32 16.34 0.74 -12.97
N SER A 33 15.54 0.75 -14.04
CA SER A 33 14.88 1.99 -14.52
C SER A 33 13.55 2.27 -13.83
N VAL A 34 13.16 1.48 -12.82
CA VAL A 34 11.89 1.66 -12.10
C VAL A 34 11.90 3.02 -11.39
N GLN A 35 10.89 3.83 -11.68
CA GLN A 35 10.66 5.13 -11.05
C GLN A 35 9.65 5.05 -9.91
N VAL A 36 8.68 4.14 -10.03
CA VAL A 36 7.59 3.97 -9.06
C VAL A 36 7.34 2.49 -8.79
N ALA A 37 7.35 2.09 -7.52
CA ALA A 37 6.94 0.77 -7.06
C ALA A 37 5.82 0.89 -6.03
N ILE A 38 4.68 0.26 -6.33
CA ILE A 38 3.50 0.25 -5.46
C ILE A 38 3.29 -1.18 -4.96
N GLY A 39 3.30 -1.37 -3.66
CA GLY A 39 2.76 -2.56 -3.03
C GLY A 39 1.34 -2.33 -2.54
N VAL A 40 0.43 -3.29 -2.77
CA VAL A 40 -0.85 -3.40 -2.07
C VAL A 40 -0.90 -4.74 -1.35
N MET A 41 -1.11 -4.72 -0.03
CA MET A 41 -1.14 -5.91 0.82
C MET A 41 -2.49 -6.04 1.48
N ILE A 42 -3.11 -7.20 1.30
CA ILE A 42 -4.37 -7.58 1.94
C ILE A 42 -4.06 -8.77 2.84
N PHE A 43 -4.10 -8.55 4.16
CA PHE A 43 -3.66 -9.55 5.11
C PHE A 43 -4.69 -10.67 5.28
N HIS A 44 -4.20 -11.88 5.53
CA HIS A 44 -5.07 -13.05 5.68
C HIS A 44 -5.95 -12.98 6.94
N ARG A 45 -5.43 -12.40 8.03
CA ARG A 45 -6.13 -12.23 9.30
C ARG A 45 -6.40 -10.76 9.56
N GLY A 46 -7.65 -10.41 9.88
CA GLY A 46 -8.08 -9.04 10.15
C GLY A 46 -8.50 -8.25 8.90
N LYS A 47 -9.04 -7.04 9.12
CA LYS A 47 -9.37 -6.08 8.05
C LYS A 47 -8.18 -5.16 7.71
N HIS A 48 -6.96 -5.64 7.94
CA HIS A 48 -5.75 -4.86 7.76
C HIS A 48 -5.30 -4.90 6.29
N ARG A 49 -5.17 -3.73 5.70
CA ARG A 49 -4.72 -3.55 4.31
C ARG A 49 -3.76 -2.38 4.29
N VAL A 50 -2.62 -2.58 3.64
CA VAL A 50 -1.54 -1.61 3.58
C VAL A 50 -1.20 -1.34 2.13
N ALA A 51 -1.04 -0.08 1.78
CA ALA A 51 -0.45 0.36 0.53
C ALA A 51 0.93 0.95 0.84
N ILE A 52 1.93 0.56 0.06
CA ILE A 52 3.30 1.07 0.15
C ILE A 52 3.64 1.69 -1.21
N LEU A 53 4.10 2.93 -1.21
CA LEU A 53 4.55 3.67 -2.39
C LEU A 53 6.02 4.01 -2.23
N HIS A 54 6.85 3.48 -3.14
CA HIS A 54 8.24 3.90 -3.30
C HIS A 54 8.32 4.70 -4.61
N GLN A 55 8.79 5.94 -4.52
CA GLN A 55 9.04 6.79 -5.68
C GLN A 55 10.52 7.20 -5.67
N ARG A 56 11.21 7.02 -6.79
CA ARG A 56 12.65 7.29 -6.88
C ARG A 56 12.93 8.77 -6.64
N GLY A 57 13.92 9.06 -5.80
CA GLY A 57 14.23 10.42 -5.36
C GLY A 57 13.28 10.98 -4.29
N HIS A 58 12.30 10.20 -3.84
CA HIS A 58 11.38 10.55 -2.77
C HIS A 58 11.42 9.51 -1.65
N GLY A 59 10.87 9.86 -0.48
CA GLY A 59 10.69 8.92 0.62
C GLY A 59 9.68 7.82 0.29
N THR A 60 9.73 6.75 1.07
CA THR A 60 8.70 5.70 1.05
C THR A 60 7.49 6.16 1.85
N THR A 61 6.30 6.03 1.27
CA THR A 61 5.03 6.29 1.95
C THR A 61 4.32 4.97 2.21
N GLU A 62 3.87 4.76 3.44
CA GLU A 62 3.07 3.59 3.83
C GLU A 62 1.74 4.06 4.43
N LEU A 63 0.64 3.45 3.99
CA LEU A 63 -0.71 3.86 4.36
C LEU A 63 -1.59 2.63 4.62
N GLU A 64 -2.28 2.61 5.76
CA GLU A 64 -3.40 1.70 5.98
C GLU A 64 -4.67 2.19 5.27
N PHE A 65 -5.44 1.28 4.68
CA PHE A 65 -6.66 1.64 3.97
C PHE A 65 -7.81 0.63 4.16
N GLY A 66 -9.02 1.04 3.79
CA GLY A 66 -10.19 0.16 3.81
C GLY A 66 -10.70 -0.20 5.20
N GLN A 67 -10.25 0.51 6.24
CA GLN A 67 -10.91 0.50 7.54
C GLN A 67 -12.28 1.16 7.38
N ARG A 68 -13.34 0.52 7.89
CA ARG A 68 -14.64 1.20 8.03
C ARG A 68 -14.39 2.35 9.01
N ARG A 69 -14.55 3.60 8.56
CA ARG A 69 -14.80 4.67 9.51
C ARG A 69 -16.05 4.27 10.28
N ALA A 70 -15.96 4.16 11.60
CA ALA A 70 -17.14 4.29 12.42
C ALA A 70 -17.59 5.74 12.23
N GLU A 71 -18.35 5.99 11.19
CA GLU A 71 -19.08 7.24 11.06
C GLU A 71 -20.13 7.18 12.16
N THR A 72 -19.80 7.76 13.31
CA THR A 72 -20.77 8.21 14.29
C THR A 72 -21.62 9.25 13.57
N HIS A 73 -22.59 8.77 12.80
CA HIS A 73 -23.71 9.60 12.37
C HIS A 73 -24.39 10.00 13.67
N GLY A 74 -24.08 11.22 14.13
CA GLY A 74 -24.85 11.88 15.16
C GLY A 74 -26.30 11.84 14.73
N LEU A 75 -27.15 11.33 15.61
CA LEU A 75 -28.60 11.48 15.52
C LEU A 75 -28.90 12.96 15.32
N VAL A 76 -29.23 13.34 14.09
CA VAL A 76 -29.93 14.59 13.84
C VAL A 76 -31.37 14.31 14.25
N THR A 77 -31.69 14.56 15.52
CA THR A 77 -33.08 14.80 15.90
C THR A 77 -33.47 16.15 15.31
N GLU A 78 -34.22 16.11 14.20
CA GLU A 78 -35.03 17.25 13.78
C GLU A 78 -36.00 17.56 14.94
N LYS A 79 -35.85 18.76 15.51
CA LYS A 79 -36.88 19.34 16.38
C LYS A 79 -37.86 20.07 15.47
N GLU A 80 -39.14 19.77 15.72
CA GLU A 80 -40.34 20.40 15.15
C GLU A 80 -40.35 21.93 15.24
#